data_AF-A0A951HMX1-F1
#
_entry.id   AF-A0A951HMX1-F1
#
_cell.length_a   1.000
_cell.length_b   1.000
_cell.length_c   1.000
_cell.angle_alpha   90.00
_cell.angle_beta   90.00
_cell.angle_gamma   90.00
#
_symmetry.space_group_name_H-M   'P 1'
#
loop_
_entity.id
_entity.type
_entity.pdbx_description
1 polymer ?
#
loop_
_entity_poly.entity_id
_entity_poly.type
_entity_poly.pdbx_seq_one_letter_code
_entity_poly.pdbx_strand_id
1 'polypeptide(L)'
;MASERGRARASVAPRAGAAGRRAQVKRARVRWSEALGEEFLALVAETGNARAAAAALGAPHAFNNKMKRDPEFRRRARDAAAAADARLSGAERAFPADETGTADVGTRTADVGTRTFSGKGTCPQPIVPLRTDAAALGGFLRPGRKRVSATPQPVIRRNSQGRTQVTFARAGHWTAEIEADFLARVRASGNIAASARAVGFQPASVHERLRRWPAFKAAVDAALEEVSDELEYALVAHATALARGAAGDAGDEAAAGDAAIDGGAAAAVPRDPIGAMRILSFIDARRARRIGRARKGPPEKTLEEAIDSIMRKLDAIERHEKAFGQDGRSAGEEEGDGQ
;
A
#
# COMPACT_ATOMS: atom_id res chain seq x y z
N MET A 1 63.62 -38.10 11.54
CA MET A 1 62.65 -39.10 11.06
C MET A 1 61.35 -38.36 10.81
N ALA A 2 61.12 -37.96 9.55
CA ALA A 2 60.35 -38.73 8.56
C ALA A 2 58.85 -38.51 8.80
N SER A 3 58.21 -37.72 7.92
CA SER A 3 57.15 -38.18 7.01
C SER A 3 55.78 -38.22 7.71
N GLU A 4 54.65 -37.76 7.17
CA GLU A 4 54.24 -37.66 5.77
C GLU A 4 52.88 -36.93 5.70
N ARG A 5 52.68 -36.15 4.62
CA ARG A 5 51.54 -36.12 3.68
C ARG A 5 50.12 -36.33 4.26
N GLY A 6 49.10 -35.55 3.94
CA GLY A 6 48.93 -34.51 2.94
C GLY A 6 47.48 -34.02 2.98
N ARG A 7 47.27 -32.69 2.88
CA ARG A 7 45.94 -32.10 2.70
C ARG A 7 45.70 -31.83 1.23
N ALA A 8 44.85 -32.66 0.62
CA ALA A 8 44.31 -32.44 -0.71
C ALA A 8 43.55 -31.10 -0.75
N ARG A 9 44.07 -30.13 -1.51
CA ARG A 9 43.36 -28.91 -1.89
C ARG A 9 42.37 -29.28 -2.99
N ALA A 10 41.08 -29.37 -2.65
CA ALA A 10 40.02 -29.47 -3.64
C ALA A 10 39.98 -28.19 -4.49
N SER A 11 40.12 -28.37 -5.80
CA SER A 11 40.00 -27.34 -6.81
C SER A 11 38.59 -26.75 -6.81
N VAL A 12 38.48 -25.46 -6.49
CA VAL A 12 37.26 -24.69 -6.67
C VAL A 12 37.13 -24.36 -8.16
N ALA A 13 36.19 -25.02 -8.83
CA ALA A 13 35.82 -24.69 -10.20
C ALA A 13 35.13 -23.31 -10.27
N PRO A 14 35.54 -22.41 -11.17
CA PRO A 14 34.82 -21.16 -11.41
C PRO A 14 33.54 -21.45 -12.23
N ARG A 15 32.37 -21.46 -11.58
CA ARG A 15 31.10 -21.53 -12.30
C ARG A 15 30.77 -20.15 -12.89
N ALA A 16 30.94 -20.07 -14.20
CA ALA A 16 30.57 -18.96 -15.07
C ALA A 16 29.07 -18.65 -14.98
N GLY A 17 28.70 -17.72 -14.09
CA GLY A 17 27.41 -17.04 -14.09
C GLY A 17 27.53 -15.69 -14.79
N ALA A 18 27.66 -15.68 -16.11
CA ALA A 18 27.64 -14.45 -16.91
C ALA A 18 26.23 -13.86 -16.86
N ALA A 19 25.94 -13.08 -15.81
CA ALA A 19 24.79 -12.22 -15.75
C ALA A 19 24.81 -11.31 -16.98
N GLY A 20 23.87 -11.54 -17.90
CA GLY A 20 23.71 -10.74 -19.11
C GLY A 20 23.58 -9.28 -18.75
N ARG A 21 24.67 -8.51 -18.93
CA ARG A 21 24.65 -7.06 -18.85
C ARG A 21 23.70 -6.62 -19.97
N ARG A 22 22.45 -6.31 -19.63
CA ARG A 22 21.53 -5.63 -20.54
C ARG A 22 22.30 -4.43 -21.08
N ALA A 23 22.61 -4.47 -22.37
CA ALA A 23 23.31 -3.40 -23.06
C ALA A 23 22.58 -2.11 -22.70
N GLN A 24 23.26 -1.23 -21.96
CA GLN A 24 22.70 0.08 -21.66
C GLN A 24 22.50 0.75 -23.01
N VAL A 25 21.24 0.87 -23.44
CA VAL A 25 20.89 1.62 -24.64
C VAL A 25 21.41 3.03 -24.39
N LYS A 26 22.51 3.37 -25.06
CA LYS A 26 23.11 4.70 -25.00
C LYS A 26 22.07 5.64 -25.59
N ARG A 27 21.32 6.32 -24.72
CA ARG A 27 20.36 7.34 -25.16
C ARG A 27 21.13 8.37 -25.96
N ALA A 28 20.66 8.66 -27.17
CA ALA A 28 21.23 9.71 -28.01
C ALA A 28 21.34 10.99 -27.16
N ARG A 29 22.53 11.57 -27.11
CA ARG A 29 22.74 12.82 -26.37
C ARG A 29 22.06 13.92 -27.17
N VAL A 30 20.91 14.37 -26.69
CA VAL A 30 20.24 15.56 -27.24
C VAL A 30 21.20 16.74 -27.09
N ARG A 31 21.58 17.34 -28.21
CA ARG A 31 22.42 18.54 -28.24
C ARG A 31 21.55 19.75 -27.92
N TRP A 32 22.07 20.67 -27.12
CA TRP A 32 21.37 21.93 -26.84
C TRP A 32 21.21 22.74 -28.12
N SER A 33 20.00 23.26 -28.37
CA SER A 33 19.71 24.26 -29.40
C SER A 33 18.84 25.36 -28.80
N GLU A 34 18.86 26.56 -29.40
CA GLU A 34 18.00 27.66 -28.96
C GLU A 34 16.51 27.33 -29.15
N ALA A 35 16.15 26.69 -30.27
CA ALA A 35 14.80 26.21 -30.52
C ALA A 35 14.28 25.27 -29.41
N LEU A 36 15.13 24.34 -28.93
CA LEU A 36 14.79 23.45 -27.82
C LEU A 36 14.63 24.22 -26.50
N GLY A 37 15.39 25.30 -26.32
CA GLY A 37 15.25 26.22 -25.19
C GLY A 37 13.92 26.98 -25.20
N GLU A 38 13.50 27.47 -26.36
CA GLU A 38 12.22 28.17 -26.53
C GLU A 38 11.03 27.20 -26.37
N GLU A 39 11.09 26.00 -26.95
CA GLU A 39 10.07 24.96 -26.76
C GLU A 39 9.91 24.57 -25.29
N PHE A 40 11.03 24.48 -24.57
CA PHE A 40 11.01 24.29 -23.12
C PHE A 40 10.31 25.42 -22.39
N LEU A 41 10.63 26.68 -22.70
CA LEU A 41 10.01 27.82 -22.04
C LEU A 41 8.50 27.91 -22.33
N ALA A 42 8.08 27.57 -23.56
CA ALA A 42 6.67 27.45 -23.91
C ALA A 42 5.96 26.38 -23.06
N LEU A 43 6.55 25.18 -22.93
CA LEU A 43 6.02 24.12 -22.06
C LEU A 43 6.00 24.53 -20.57
N VAL A 44 6.96 25.33 -20.11
CA VAL A 44 6.94 25.85 -18.73
C VAL A 44 5.82 26.89 -18.56
N ALA A 45 5.60 27.77 -19.53
CA ALA A 45 4.52 28.75 -19.51
C ALA A 45 3.13 28.09 -19.56
N GLU A 46 3.02 26.91 -20.18
CA GLU A 46 1.79 26.13 -20.19
C GLU A 46 1.58 25.38 -18.87
N THR A 47 2.60 24.68 -18.38
CA THR A 47 2.45 23.71 -17.28
C THR A 47 2.80 24.24 -15.89
N GLY A 48 3.53 25.36 -15.80
CA GLY A 48 4.14 25.85 -14.56
C GLY A 48 5.23 24.95 -13.98
N ASN A 49 5.61 23.85 -14.67
CA ASN A 49 6.51 22.83 -14.12
C ASN A 49 7.71 22.57 -15.04
N ALA A 50 8.79 23.31 -14.78
CA ALA A 50 10.07 23.18 -15.48
C ALA A 50 10.62 21.74 -15.51
N ARG A 51 10.42 20.95 -14.46
CA ARG A 51 10.95 19.57 -14.43
C ARG A 51 10.14 18.64 -15.33
N ALA A 52 8.83 18.83 -15.40
CA ALA A 52 7.95 18.07 -16.29
C ALA A 52 8.25 18.41 -17.76
N ALA A 53 8.35 19.70 -18.09
CA ALA A 53 8.74 20.19 -19.41
C ALA A 53 10.08 19.59 -19.87
N ALA A 54 11.10 19.63 -19.00
CA ALA A 54 12.42 19.07 -19.31
C ALA A 54 12.41 17.54 -19.55
N ALA A 55 11.50 16.82 -18.88
CA ALA A 55 11.33 15.39 -19.05
C ALA A 55 10.55 15.05 -20.34
N ALA A 56 9.54 15.85 -20.70
CA ALA A 56 8.78 15.71 -21.94
C ALA A 56 9.69 15.85 -23.17
N LEU A 57 10.63 16.79 -23.13
CA LEU A 57 11.64 17.01 -24.18
C LEU A 57 12.81 16.01 -24.15
N GLY A 58 12.77 15.00 -23.26
CA GLY A 58 13.74 13.90 -23.23
C GLY A 58 15.17 14.27 -22.80
N ALA A 59 15.43 15.52 -22.41
CA ALA A 59 16.78 16.03 -22.14
C ALA A 59 16.93 16.73 -20.77
N PRO A 60 16.51 16.13 -19.65
CA PRO A 60 16.43 16.83 -18.36
C PRO A 60 17.76 17.39 -17.86
N HIS A 61 18.88 16.73 -18.17
CA HIS A 61 20.21 17.20 -17.80
C HIS A 61 20.67 18.43 -18.60
N ALA A 62 20.25 18.56 -19.86
CA ALA A 62 20.63 19.69 -20.71
C ALA A 62 20.05 21.00 -20.16
N PHE A 63 18.75 21.01 -19.83
CA PHE A 63 18.08 22.18 -19.24
C PHE A 63 18.63 22.55 -17.87
N ASN A 64 18.91 21.57 -17.00
CA ASN A 64 19.52 21.83 -15.70
C ASN A 64 20.92 22.45 -15.83
N ASN A 65 21.72 21.96 -16.79
CA ASN A 65 23.05 22.52 -17.04
C ASN A 65 22.97 23.93 -17.65
N LYS A 66 22.03 24.17 -18.58
CA LYS A 66 21.80 25.51 -19.14
C LYS A 66 21.36 26.49 -18.06
N MET A 67 20.34 26.15 -17.26
CA MET A 67 19.91 27.00 -16.14
C MET A 67 21.03 27.29 -15.14
N LYS A 68 22.00 26.39 -14.95
CA LYS A 68 23.18 26.64 -14.11
C LYS A 68 24.15 27.64 -14.72
N ARG A 69 24.46 27.49 -16.01
CA ARG A 69 25.45 28.29 -16.74
C ARG A 69 24.92 29.64 -17.19
N ASP A 70 23.62 29.75 -17.39
CA ASP A 70 22.96 30.91 -17.97
C ASP A 70 21.91 31.45 -16.98
N PRO A 71 22.26 32.51 -16.21
CA PRO A 71 21.34 33.15 -15.28
C PRO A 71 20.13 33.78 -15.96
N GLU A 72 20.27 34.22 -17.21
CA GLU A 72 19.20 34.85 -17.97
C GLU A 72 18.14 33.81 -18.36
N PHE A 73 18.57 32.67 -18.90
CA PHE A 73 17.68 31.55 -19.18
C PHE A 73 16.96 31.05 -17.92
N ARG A 74 17.64 31.03 -16.77
CA ARG A 74 17.02 30.70 -15.48
C ARG A 74 15.95 31.71 -15.08
N ARG A 75 16.19 33.00 -15.30
CA ARG A 75 15.20 34.06 -15.06
C ARG A 75 13.99 33.87 -15.97
N ARG A 76 14.18 33.71 -17.29
CA ARG A 76 13.11 33.43 -18.25
C ARG A 76 12.27 32.19 -17.88
N ALA A 77 12.92 31.10 -17.43
CA ALA A 77 12.20 29.91 -16.98
C ALA A 77 11.37 30.12 -15.72
N ARG A 78 11.84 30.98 -14.79
CA ARG A 78 11.09 31.37 -13.60
C ARG A 78 9.91 32.26 -13.97
N ASP A 79 10.12 33.24 -14.85
CA ASP A 79 9.10 34.17 -15.31
C ASP A 79 7.98 33.41 -16.06
N ALA A 80 8.35 32.44 -16.91
CA ALA A 80 7.39 31.54 -17.56
C ALA A 80 6.57 30.73 -16.55
N ALA A 81 7.20 30.18 -15.51
CA ALA A 81 6.50 29.42 -14.47
C ALA A 81 5.56 30.31 -13.63
N ALA A 82 5.97 31.55 -13.33
CA ALA A 82 5.13 32.52 -12.63
C ALA A 82 3.94 32.97 -13.48
N ALA A 83 4.13 33.18 -14.79
CA ALA A 83 3.05 33.48 -15.71
C ALA A 83 2.03 32.33 -15.80
N ALA A 84 2.51 31.08 -15.82
CA ALA A 84 1.65 29.90 -15.75
C ALA A 84 0.84 29.86 -14.45
N ASP A 85 1.48 30.12 -13.31
CA ASP A 85 0.83 30.14 -11.99
C ASP A 85 -0.24 31.25 -11.88
N ALA A 86 0.04 32.46 -12.38
CA ALA A 86 -0.94 33.55 -12.43
C ALA A 86 -2.15 33.18 -13.30
N ARG A 87 -1.93 32.55 -14.45
CA ARG A 87 -3.01 32.07 -15.32
C ARG A 87 -3.83 30.95 -14.68
N LEU A 88 -3.18 29.99 -14.04
CA LEU A 88 -3.83 28.82 -13.43
C LEU A 88 -4.54 29.16 -12.13
N SER A 89 -4.05 30.13 -11.36
CA SER A 89 -4.72 30.61 -10.14
C SER A 89 -5.96 31.45 -10.43
N GLY A 90 -6.01 32.14 -11.57
CA GLY A 90 -7.20 32.84 -12.06
C GLY A 90 -8.18 31.97 -12.83
N ALA A 91 -7.83 30.73 -13.19
CA ALA A 91 -8.77 29.82 -13.81
C ALA A 91 -9.84 29.43 -12.78
N GLU A 92 -11.10 29.75 -13.09
CA GLU A 92 -12.27 29.25 -12.35
C GLU A 92 -12.06 27.76 -12.09
N ARG A 93 -12.08 27.38 -10.80
CA ARG A 93 -11.68 26.05 -10.31
C ARG A 93 -12.06 24.96 -11.32
N ALA A 94 -11.06 24.31 -11.91
CA ALA A 94 -11.26 23.23 -12.89
C ALA A 94 -12.03 22.02 -12.31
N PHE A 95 -12.19 21.99 -10.99
CA PHE A 95 -13.08 21.09 -10.30
C PHE A 95 -14.17 21.95 -9.66
N PRO A 96 -15.44 21.84 -10.10
CA PRO A 96 -16.53 22.43 -9.35
C PRO A 96 -16.39 21.97 -7.90
N ALA A 97 -16.50 22.89 -6.95
CA ALA A 97 -16.66 22.46 -5.57
C ALA A 97 -17.93 21.61 -5.57
N ASP A 98 -17.81 20.32 -5.26
CA ASP A 98 -18.98 19.48 -5.01
C ASP A 98 -19.74 20.16 -3.86
N GLU A 99 -20.77 20.93 -4.19
CA GLU A 99 -21.72 21.51 -3.24
C GLU A 99 -22.56 20.42 -2.55
N THR A 100 -22.32 19.15 -2.90
CA THR A 100 -22.92 17.99 -2.25
C THR A 100 -22.12 17.61 -1.01
N GLY A 101 -22.63 18.04 0.15
CA GLY A 101 -22.52 17.19 1.34
C GLY A 101 -22.07 17.83 2.64
N THR A 102 -22.41 19.09 2.91
CA THR A 102 -22.65 19.48 4.31
C THR A 102 -24.10 19.13 4.65
N ALA A 103 -24.41 17.83 4.60
CA ALA A 103 -25.71 17.31 5.02
C ALA A 103 -25.68 17.18 6.55
N ASP A 104 -26.26 18.19 7.18
CA ASP A 104 -26.97 18.13 8.44
C ASP A 104 -27.49 16.72 8.76
N VAL A 105 -26.94 16.08 9.78
CA VAL A 105 -27.36 14.77 10.29
C VAL A 105 -28.64 14.98 11.10
N GLY A 106 -29.73 15.23 10.38
CA GLY A 106 -31.08 15.34 10.88
C GLY A 106 -31.81 13.99 10.81
N THR A 107 -32.10 13.44 11.98
CA THR A 107 -33.06 12.37 12.25
C THR A 107 -34.36 12.50 11.43
N ARG A 108 -34.73 11.49 10.63
CA ARG A 108 -36.12 11.03 10.56
C ARG A 108 -36.34 9.68 9.87
N THR A 109 -37.22 8.94 10.54
CA THR A 109 -37.92 7.72 10.22
C THR A 109 -38.92 7.85 9.05
N ALA A 110 -39.23 6.69 8.47
CA ALA A 110 -40.48 6.29 7.80
C ALA A 110 -40.66 6.62 6.30
N ASP A 111 -40.65 5.54 5.52
CA ASP A 111 -41.83 4.99 4.82
C ASP A 111 -42.21 5.48 3.41
N VAL A 112 -42.56 4.46 2.60
CA VAL A 112 -43.21 4.38 1.27
C VAL A 112 -42.73 5.24 0.09
N GLY A 113 -42.52 4.58 -1.05
CA GLY A 113 -42.88 5.18 -2.34
C GLY A 113 -42.13 4.67 -3.57
N THR A 114 -42.67 3.64 -4.21
CA THR A 114 -42.36 3.25 -5.59
C THR A 114 -42.58 4.46 -6.54
N ARG A 115 -41.50 4.96 -7.15
CA ARG A 115 -41.57 5.78 -8.37
C ARG A 115 -40.56 5.32 -9.40
N THR A 116 -41.11 4.88 -10.52
CA THR A 116 -40.45 4.71 -11.81
C THR A 116 -39.95 6.08 -12.30
N PHE A 117 -38.63 6.22 -12.50
CA PHE A 117 -38.05 7.40 -13.13
C PHE A 117 -37.32 7.00 -14.42
N SER A 118 -37.98 7.28 -15.54
CA SER A 118 -37.40 7.25 -16.88
C SER A 118 -36.64 8.56 -17.11
N GLY A 119 -35.32 8.53 -16.95
CA GLY A 119 -34.44 9.66 -17.26
C GLY A 119 -33.18 9.18 -17.96
N LYS A 120 -32.94 9.66 -19.18
CA LYS A 120 -31.72 9.47 -19.97
C LYS A 120 -30.52 10.09 -19.23
N GLY A 121 -29.95 9.35 -18.28
CA GLY A 121 -28.68 9.64 -17.64
C GLY A 121 -27.60 8.73 -18.21
N THR A 122 -26.47 9.32 -18.60
CA THR A 122 -25.23 8.66 -19.00
C THR A 122 -24.95 7.41 -18.18
N CYS A 123 -24.73 6.29 -18.87
CA CYS A 123 -24.44 4.99 -18.26
C CYS A 123 -23.28 5.12 -17.26
N PRO A 124 -23.47 4.75 -15.97
CA PRO A 124 -22.34 4.46 -15.11
C PRO A 124 -21.55 3.34 -15.79
N GLN A 125 -20.25 3.57 -16.01
CA GLN A 125 -19.37 2.52 -16.49
C GLN A 125 -19.54 1.31 -15.55
N PRO A 126 -19.83 0.11 -16.07
CA PRO A 126 -19.98 -1.04 -15.22
C PRO A 126 -18.72 -1.19 -14.39
N ILE A 127 -18.89 -1.38 -13.08
CA ILE A 127 -17.83 -1.87 -12.21
C ILE A 127 -17.32 -3.14 -12.89
N VAL A 128 -16.17 -3.04 -13.55
CA VAL A 128 -15.62 -4.15 -14.31
C VAL A 128 -15.48 -5.29 -13.31
N PRO A 129 -16.13 -6.45 -13.52
CA PRO A 129 -16.07 -7.53 -12.55
C PRO A 129 -14.60 -7.83 -12.28
N LEU A 130 -14.27 -7.91 -10.99
CA LEU A 130 -12.94 -8.26 -10.49
C LEU A 130 -12.44 -9.46 -11.29
N ARG A 131 -11.49 -9.23 -12.21
CA ARG A 131 -10.85 -10.30 -12.98
C ARG A 131 -10.11 -11.20 -11.99
N THR A 132 -10.74 -12.30 -11.61
CA THR A 132 -10.24 -13.33 -10.69
C THR A 132 -9.73 -14.56 -11.42
N ASP A 133 -9.80 -14.59 -12.76
CA ASP A 133 -9.35 -15.71 -13.56
C ASP A 133 -7.82 -15.83 -13.53
N ALA A 134 -7.34 -16.98 -13.04
CA ALA A 134 -5.92 -17.31 -12.92
C ALA A 134 -5.16 -17.27 -14.26
N ALA A 135 -5.88 -17.43 -15.38
CA ALA A 135 -5.34 -17.29 -16.73
C ALA A 135 -5.04 -15.82 -17.10
N ALA A 136 -5.89 -14.85 -16.70
CA ALA A 136 -5.61 -13.42 -16.86
C ALA A 136 -4.52 -12.90 -15.89
N LEU A 137 -4.24 -13.62 -14.81
CA LEU A 137 -3.12 -13.36 -13.90
C LEU A 137 -1.75 -13.79 -14.47
N GLY A 138 -1.71 -14.25 -15.73
CA GLY A 138 -0.49 -14.37 -16.52
C GLY A 138 0.49 -15.39 -15.96
N GLY A 139 0.17 -16.68 -16.15
CA GLY A 139 0.99 -17.83 -15.79
C GLY A 139 2.48 -17.49 -15.69
N PHE A 140 3.05 -17.65 -14.49
CA PHE A 140 4.37 -17.16 -14.08
C PHE A 140 4.53 -15.62 -13.97
N LEU A 141 3.76 -15.03 -13.03
CA LEU A 141 4.16 -14.11 -11.95
C LEU A 141 5.14 -12.97 -12.25
N ARG A 142 5.22 -12.45 -13.47
CA ARG A 142 5.76 -11.10 -13.65
C ARG A 142 4.73 -10.14 -13.06
N PRO A 143 5.14 -9.17 -12.21
CA PRO A 143 4.23 -8.13 -11.76
C PRO A 143 3.57 -7.53 -13.00
N GLY A 144 2.24 -7.47 -13.02
CA GLY A 144 1.50 -6.81 -14.08
C GLY A 144 2.04 -5.39 -14.27
N ARG A 145 1.91 -4.86 -15.49
CA ARG A 145 2.29 -3.47 -15.77
C ARG A 145 1.58 -2.59 -14.73
N LYS A 146 2.34 -1.74 -14.03
CA LYS A 146 1.78 -0.88 -12.97
C LYS A 146 0.59 -0.11 -13.53
N ARG A 147 -0.55 -0.18 -12.84
CA ARG A 147 -1.72 0.61 -13.22
C ARG A 147 -1.36 2.10 -13.15
N VAL A 148 -1.74 2.81 -14.20
CA VAL A 148 -1.73 4.27 -14.20
C VAL A 148 -3.02 4.67 -13.49
N SER A 149 -2.94 5.44 -12.40
CA SER A 149 -4.15 5.96 -11.75
C SER A 149 -4.87 6.86 -12.76
N ALA A 150 -6.19 6.74 -12.84
CA ALA A 150 -6.99 7.55 -13.75
C ALA A 150 -6.86 9.03 -13.41
N THR A 151 -6.76 9.33 -12.10
CA THR A 151 -6.65 10.68 -11.58
C THR A 151 -5.29 10.85 -10.90
N PRO A 152 -4.51 11.89 -11.22
CA PRO A 152 -3.29 12.22 -10.49
C PRO A 152 -3.67 12.70 -9.08
N GLN A 153 -3.48 11.85 -8.06
CA GLN A 153 -3.77 12.25 -6.69
C GLN A 153 -2.66 13.15 -6.12
N PRO A 154 -2.99 14.26 -5.44
CA PRO A 154 -2.02 15.08 -4.74
C PRO A 154 -1.45 14.30 -3.54
N VAL A 155 -0.13 14.21 -3.46
CA VAL A 155 0.60 13.53 -2.37
C VAL A 155 1.56 14.51 -1.72
N ILE A 156 1.44 14.63 -0.40
CA ILE A 156 2.35 15.40 0.43
C ILE A 156 3.67 14.63 0.55
N ARG A 157 4.77 15.24 0.10
CA ARG A 157 6.13 14.69 0.20
C ARG A 157 7.07 15.72 0.77
N ARG A 158 8.04 15.27 1.58
CA ARG A 158 9.20 16.09 1.89
C ARG A 158 10.21 15.96 0.76
N ASN A 159 10.68 17.09 0.25
CA ASN A 159 11.79 17.11 -0.69
C ASN A 159 13.10 16.76 0.03
N SER A 160 14.21 16.64 -0.70
CA SER A 160 15.53 16.36 -0.12
C SER A 160 16.05 17.47 0.82
N GLN A 161 15.41 18.64 0.82
CA GLN A 161 15.69 19.76 1.71
C GLN A 161 14.75 19.79 2.93
N GLY A 162 13.97 18.73 3.14
CA GLY A 162 13.02 18.61 4.25
C GLY A 162 11.73 19.43 4.09
N ARG A 163 11.58 20.23 3.02
CA ARG A 163 10.38 21.04 2.79
C ARG A 163 9.22 20.15 2.32
N THR A 164 8.07 20.32 2.96
CA THR A 164 6.81 19.68 2.58
C THR A 164 6.29 20.29 1.28
N GLN A 165 6.01 19.46 0.28
CA GLN A 165 5.48 19.83 -1.03
C GLN A 165 4.31 18.92 -1.39
N VAL A 166 3.24 19.51 -1.93
CA VAL A 166 2.17 18.75 -2.57
C VAL A 166 2.62 18.44 -3.99
N THR A 167 2.75 17.16 -4.32
CA THR A 167 3.16 16.69 -5.65
C THR A 167 2.17 15.65 -6.15
N PHE A 168 1.85 15.65 -7.43
CA PHE A 168 1.03 14.58 -8.00
C PHE A 168 1.78 13.24 -7.95
N ALA A 169 1.07 12.18 -7.54
CA ALA A 169 1.59 10.83 -7.59
C ALA A 169 1.94 10.47 -9.04
N ARG A 170 3.22 10.20 -9.31
CA ARG A 170 3.62 9.63 -10.62
C ARG A 170 3.00 8.25 -10.80
N ALA A 171 2.80 7.87 -12.06
CA ALA A 171 2.34 6.53 -12.42
C ALA A 171 3.14 5.43 -11.68
N GLY A 172 2.41 4.52 -11.02
CA GLY A 172 3.00 3.43 -10.26
C GLY A 172 3.53 3.78 -8.87
N HIS A 173 3.17 4.94 -8.33
CA HIS A 173 3.23 5.22 -6.90
C HIS A 173 1.98 4.69 -6.19
N TRP A 174 2.12 4.46 -4.89
CA TRP A 174 1.02 4.05 -4.04
C TRP A 174 0.11 5.26 -3.76
N THR A 175 -1.13 5.19 -4.24
CA THR A 175 -2.20 6.18 -4.06
C THR A 175 -3.29 5.63 -3.15
N ALA A 176 -4.23 6.47 -2.71
CA ALA A 176 -5.36 6.01 -1.88
C ALA A 176 -6.28 5.05 -2.65
N GLU A 177 -6.50 5.30 -3.96
CA GLU A 177 -7.24 4.39 -4.84
C GLU A 177 -6.60 3.00 -4.94
N ILE A 178 -5.27 2.95 -5.14
CA ILE A 178 -4.52 1.70 -5.20
C ILE A 178 -4.57 0.99 -3.84
N GLU A 179 -4.52 1.74 -2.75
CA GLU A 179 -4.64 1.20 -1.40
C GLU A 179 -6.02 0.57 -1.16
N ALA A 180 -7.09 1.24 -1.58
CA ALA A 180 -8.45 0.73 -1.49
C ALA A 180 -8.65 -0.54 -2.34
N ASP A 181 -8.18 -0.55 -3.61
CA ASP A 181 -8.23 -1.74 -4.49
C ASP A 181 -7.40 -2.90 -3.91
N PHE A 182 -6.23 -2.60 -3.33
CA PHE A 182 -5.41 -3.60 -2.65
C PHE A 182 -6.15 -4.20 -1.45
N LEU A 183 -6.72 -3.38 -0.57
CA LEU A 183 -7.46 -3.85 0.61
C LEU A 183 -8.71 -4.64 0.22
N ALA A 184 -9.45 -4.20 -0.81
CA ALA A 184 -10.59 -4.95 -1.34
C ALA A 184 -10.18 -6.35 -1.82
N ARG A 185 -9.02 -6.49 -2.46
CA ARG A 185 -8.48 -7.79 -2.89
C ARG A 185 -7.99 -8.65 -1.73
N VAL A 186 -7.44 -8.03 -0.68
CA VAL A 186 -7.06 -8.75 0.53
C VAL A 186 -8.31 -9.32 1.20
N ARG A 187 -9.39 -8.54 1.36
CA ARG A 187 -10.68 -9.05 1.85
C ARG A 187 -11.22 -10.19 0.99
N ALA A 188 -11.16 -10.05 -0.33
CA ALA A 188 -11.69 -11.09 -1.23
C ALA A 188 -10.84 -12.38 -1.27
N SER A 189 -9.57 -12.38 -0.86
CA SER A 189 -8.65 -13.51 -1.09
C SER A 189 -7.86 -14.00 0.12
N GLY A 190 -7.75 -13.20 1.18
CA GLY A 190 -6.85 -13.43 2.31
C GLY A 190 -5.36 -13.51 1.96
N ASN A 191 -4.97 -13.21 0.72
CA ASN A 191 -3.61 -13.40 0.23
C ASN A 191 -2.96 -12.07 -0.15
N ILE A 192 -2.11 -11.55 0.76
CA ILE A 192 -1.34 -10.32 0.55
C ILE A 192 -0.49 -10.36 -0.73
N ALA A 193 0.21 -11.48 -0.97
CA ALA A 193 1.15 -11.58 -2.09
C ALA A 193 0.41 -11.60 -3.45
N ALA A 194 -0.71 -12.31 -3.53
CA ALA A 194 -1.56 -12.31 -4.71
C ALA A 194 -2.18 -10.92 -4.95
N SER A 195 -2.74 -10.31 -3.89
CA SER A 195 -3.33 -8.98 -3.93
C SER A 195 -2.33 -7.91 -4.38
N ALA A 196 -1.10 -7.96 -3.86
CA ALA A 196 -0.02 -7.06 -4.24
C ALA A 196 0.30 -7.14 -5.74
N ARG A 197 0.40 -8.36 -6.28
CA ARG A 197 0.68 -8.57 -7.71
C ARG A 197 -0.48 -8.08 -8.58
N ALA A 198 -1.72 -8.30 -8.14
CA ALA A 198 -2.92 -7.87 -8.86
C ALA A 198 -3.00 -6.33 -8.98
N VAL A 199 -2.57 -5.59 -7.96
CA VAL A 199 -2.46 -4.12 -8.02
C VAL A 199 -1.16 -3.63 -8.70
N GLY A 200 -0.30 -4.53 -9.18
CA GLY A 200 0.93 -4.19 -9.90
C GLY A 200 2.12 -3.84 -9.00
N PHE A 201 2.10 -4.26 -7.74
CA PHE A 201 3.19 -4.07 -6.78
C PHE A 201 3.94 -5.36 -6.46
N GLN A 202 5.21 -5.21 -6.09
CA GLN A 202 6.00 -6.31 -5.56
C GLN A 202 5.59 -6.57 -4.10
N PRO A 203 5.40 -7.84 -3.68
CA PRO A 203 5.06 -8.17 -2.29
C PRO A 203 6.05 -7.57 -1.27
N ALA A 204 7.35 -7.56 -1.60
CA ALA A 204 8.38 -6.94 -0.77
C ALA A 204 8.13 -5.44 -0.52
N SER A 205 7.61 -4.70 -1.51
CA SER A 205 7.28 -3.28 -1.36
C SER A 205 6.08 -3.07 -0.44
N VAL A 206 5.11 -3.99 -0.44
CA VAL A 206 3.96 -3.96 0.48
C VAL A 206 4.43 -4.24 1.91
N HIS A 207 5.28 -5.24 2.13
CA HIS A 207 5.86 -5.49 3.46
C HIS A 207 6.71 -4.34 3.98
N GLU A 208 7.49 -3.68 3.12
CA GLU A 208 8.20 -2.45 3.50
C GLU A 208 7.23 -1.34 3.94
N ARG A 209 6.10 -1.20 3.24
CA ARG A 209 5.06 -0.23 3.61
C ARG A 209 4.41 -0.60 4.95
N LEU A 210 4.05 -1.86 5.17
CA LEU A 210 3.51 -2.37 6.44
C LEU A 210 4.43 -2.04 7.64
N ARG A 211 5.75 -2.14 7.45
CA ARG A 211 6.73 -1.80 8.49
C ARG A 211 6.83 -0.30 8.77
N ARG A 212 6.71 0.54 7.73
CA ARG A 212 6.90 2.00 7.85
C ARG A 212 5.58 2.74 8.21
N TRP A 213 4.42 2.15 7.97
CA TRP A 213 3.12 2.82 8.06
C TRP A 213 2.15 2.01 8.94
N PRO A 214 2.09 2.27 10.26
CA PRO A 214 1.26 1.51 11.20
C PRO A 214 -0.24 1.53 10.88
N ALA A 215 -0.77 2.66 10.42
CA ALA A 215 -2.19 2.77 10.03
C ALA A 215 -2.54 1.84 8.86
N PHE A 216 -1.65 1.75 7.85
CA PHE A 216 -1.82 0.83 6.73
C PHE A 216 -1.73 -0.63 7.20
N LYS A 217 -0.85 -0.94 8.15
CA LYS A 217 -0.78 -2.27 8.76
C LYS A 217 -2.10 -2.62 9.45
N ALA A 218 -2.64 -1.73 10.28
CA ALA A 218 -3.92 -1.95 10.96
C ALA A 218 -5.06 -2.20 9.96
N ALA A 219 -5.10 -1.44 8.85
CA ALA A 219 -6.10 -1.65 7.80
C ALA A 219 -5.96 -3.03 7.11
N VAL A 220 -4.73 -3.50 6.90
CA VAL A 220 -4.48 -4.84 6.34
C VAL A 220 -4.84 -5.94 7.33
N ASP A 221 -4.51 -5.77 8.61
CA ASP A 221 -4.85 -6.75 9.64
C ASP A 221 -6.37 -6.89 9.77
N ALA A 222 -7.12 -5.77 9.79
CA ALA A 222 -8.57 -5.77 9.81
C ALA A 222 -9.19 -6.48 8.58
N ALA A 223 -8.63 -6.25 7.38
CA ALA A 223 -9.08 -6.95 6.17
C ALA A 223 -8.78 -8.46 6.20
N LEU A 224 -7.74 -8.90 6.91
CA LEU A 224 -7.40 -10.32 7.09
C LEU A 224 -8.26 -11.00 8.16
N GLU A 225 -8.69 -10.25 9.17
CA GLU A 225 -9.65 -10.71 10.17
C GLU A 225 -11.01 -10.96 9.51
N GLU A 226 -11.51 -9.97 8.75
CA GLU A 226 -12.78 -10.05 8.01
C GLU A 226 -12.86 -11.30 7.09
N VAL A 227 -11.81 -11.58 6.31
CA VAL A 227 -11.79 -12.78 5.45
C VAL A 227 -11.58 -14.09 6.23
N SER A 228 -10.95 -14.04 7.42
CA SER A 228 -10.86 -15.21 8.30
C SER A 228 -12.25 -15.57 8.81
N ASP A 229 -13.02 -14.57 9.26
CA ASP A 229 -14.39 -14.75 9.73
C ASP A 229 -15.28 -15.33 8.61
N GLU A 230 -15.22 -14.76 7.40
CA GLU A 230 -15.97 -15.27 6.24
C GLU A 230 -15.62 -16.73 5.90
N LEU A 231 -14.32 -17.06 5.90
CA LEU A 231 -13.86 -18.42 5.63
C LEU A 231 -14.31 -19.40 6.71
N GLU A 232 -14.28 -18.97 7.96
CA GLU A 232 -14.77 -19.72 9.10
C GLU A 232 -16.26 -20.03 8.97
N TYR A 233 -17.09 -19.02 8.67
CA TYR A 233 -18.51 -19.23 8.38
C TYR A 233 -18.75 -20.18 7.21
N ALA A 234 -17.98 -20.05 6.12
CA ALA A 234 -18.11 -20.92 4.96
C ALA A 234 -17.76 -22.39 5.28
N LEU A 235 -16.70 -22.61 6.08
CA LEU A 235 -16.29 -23.96 6.52
C LEU A 235 -17.36 -24.60 7.41
N VAL A 236 -17.96 -23.83 8.31
CA VAL A 236 -19.03 -24.31 9.17
C VAL A 236 -20.27 -24.65 8.36
N ALA A 237 -20.70 -23.77 7.45
CA ALA A 237 -21.84 -24.03 6.58
C ALA A 237 -21.64 -25.30 5.74
N HIS A 238 -20.44 -25.50 5.18
CA HIS A 238 -20.08 -26.69 4.44
C HIS A 238 -20.09 -27.96 5.32
N ALA A 239 -19.55 -27.89 6.54
CA ALA A 239 -19.59 -29.01 7.48
C ALA A 239 -21.03 -29.39 7.88
N THR A 240 -21.90 -28.40 8.13
CA THR A 240 -23.31 -28.62 8.41
C THR A 240 -24.03 -29.26 7.22
N ALA A 241 -23.71 -28.85 5.99
CA ALA A 241 -24.28 -29.45 4.78
C ALA A 241 -23.87 -30.93 4.64
N LEU A 242 -22.60 -31.26 4.87
CA LEU A 242 -22.11 -32.65 4.87
C LEU A 242 -22.78 -33.50 5.95
N ALA A 243 -22.96 -32.95 7.16
CA ALA A 243 -23.61 -33.67 8.25
C ALA A 243 -25.09 -34.01 7.95
N ARG A 244 -25.81 -33.11 7.26
CA ARG A 244 -27.18 -33.38 6.81
C ARG A 244 -27.23 -34.39 5.66
N GLY A 245 -26.34 -34.26 4.69
CA GLY A 245 -26.24 -35.20 3.57
C GLY A 245 -25.95 -36.63 4.03
N ALA A 246 -25.06 -36.80 5.02
CA ALA A 246 -24.74 -38.11 5.59
C ALA A 246 -25.89 -38.73 6.41
N ALA A 247 -26.80 -37.92 6.95
CA ALA A 247 -27.97 -38.41 7.69
C ALA A 247 -29.15 -38.77 6.78
N GLY A 248 -29.15 -38.30 5.53
CA GLY A 248 -30.26 -38.47 4.58
C GLY A 248 -30.20 -39.71 3.69
N ASP A 249 -29.15 -40.52 3.75
CA ASP A 249 -29.00 -41.74 2.93
C ASP A 249 -29.44 -43.02 3.67
N ALA A 250 -30.07 -42.86 4.83
CA ALA A 250 -30.62 -43.95 5.63
C ALA A 250 -32.16 -43.84 5.69
N GLY A 251 -32.81 -43.98 4.54
CA GLY A 251 -34.21 -44.38 4.43
C GLY A 251 -35.21 -43.23 4.35
N ASP A 252 -35.65 -42.93 3.12
CA ASP A 252 -37.08 -42.76 2.80
C ASP A 252 -37.29 -42.75 1.28
N GLU A 253 -37.27 -43.96 0.68
CA GLU A 253 -37.99 -44.23 -0.57
C GLU A 253 -39.51 -44.25 -0.27
N ALA A 254 -40.14 -43.11 0.05
CA ALA A 254 -41.61 -43.03 0.05
C ALA A 254 -42.14 -41.59 0.22
N ALA A 255 -42.08 -40.77 -0.83
CA ALA A 255 -43.19 -39.86 -1.19
C ALA A 255 -42.81 -39.02 -2.41
N ALA A 256 -43.18 -39.52 -3.59
CA ALA A 256 -43.33 -38.72 -4.79
C ALA A 256 -44.46 -37.69 -4.56
N GLY A 257 -44.09 -36.47 -4.20
CA GLY A 257 -44.98 -35.32 -4.12
C GLY A 257 -44.49 -34.23 -5.06
N ASP A 258 -45.10 -34.19 -6.23
CA ASP A 258 -44.90 -33.23 -7.32
C ASP A 258 -45.19 -31.80 -6.83
N ALA A 259 -44.15 -31.08 -6.39
CA ALA A 259 -44.24 -29.66 -6.05
C ALA A 259 -43.14 -28.91 -6.79
N ALA A 260 -43.57 -28.27 -7.87
CA ALA A 260 -42.80 -27.36 -8.69
C ALA A 260 -42.02 -26.34 -7.82
N ILE A 261 -40.69 -26.46 -7.85
CA ILE A 261 -39.79 -25.47 -7.24
C ILE A 261 -39.60 -24.36 -8.26
N ASP A 262 -40.49 -23.36 -8.17
CA ASP A 262 -40.28 -22.06 -8.78
C ASP A 262 -39.19 -21.28 -8.02
N GLY A 263 -38.39 -20.53 -8.75
CA GLY A 263 -37.01 -20.19 -8.43
C GLY A 263 -36.75 -19.18 -7.31
N GLY A 264 -35.54 -19.27 -6.73
CA GLY A 264 -34.71 -18.07 -6.54
C GLY A 264 -34.49 -17.53 -5.12
N ALA A 265 -34.71 -18.30 -4.06
CA ALA A 265 -34.25 -17.92 -2.72
C ALA A 265 -33.04 -18.77 -2.32
N ALA A 266 -31.86 -18.14 -2.23
CA ALA A 266 -30.69 -18.75 -1.62
C ALA A 266 -31.06 -19.19 -0.20
N ALA A 267 -31.35 -20.47 -0.02
CA ALA A 267 -31.82 -21.03 1.24
C ALA A 267 -30.78 -20.70 2.31
N ALA A 268 -31.17 -19.84 3.26
CA ALA A 268 -30.36 -19.48 4.40
C ALA A 268 -29.98 -20.76 5.13
N VAL A 269 -28.71 -21.18 4.99
CA VAL A 269 -28.19 -22.34 5.70
C VAL A 269 -28.42 -22.10 7.20
N PRO A 270 -29.22 -22.94 7.89
CA PRO A 270 -29.48 -22.76 9.31
C PRO A 270 -28.17 -22.74 10.09
N ARG A 271 -27.91 -21.62 10.77
CA ARG A 271 -26.73 -21.39 11.60
C ARG A 271 -26.76 -22.35 12.79
N ASP A 272 -25.85 -23.31 12.82
CA ASP A 272 -25.51 -24.03 14.05
C ASP A 272 -24.28 -23.38 14.70
N PRO A 273 -24.47 -22.46 15.66
CA PRO A 273 -23.37 -21.77 16.31
C PRO A 273 -22.50 -22.70 17.16
N ILE A 274 -23.04 -23.83 17.65
CA ILE A 274 -22.29 -24.74 18.52
C ILE A 274 -21.32 -25.60 17.69
N GLY A 275 -21.79 -26.10 16.55
CA GLY A 275 -20.94 -26.77 15.56
C GLY A 275 -19.83 -25.86 15.05
N ALA A 276 -20.15 -24.57 14.83
CA ALA A 276 -19.18 -23.55 14.44
C ALA A 276 -18.02 -23.43 15.44
N MET A 277 -18.36 -23.22 16.72
CA MET A 277 -17.38 -23.01 17.79
C MET A 277 -16.44 -24.22 17.97
N ARG A 278 -16.92 -25.45 17.76
CA ARG A 278 -16.08 -26.65 17.83
C ARG A 278 -15.05 -26.71 16.70
N ILE A 279 -15.43 -26.34 15.48
CA ILE A 279 -14.50 -26.29 14.35
C ILE A 279 -13.46 -25.18 14.55
N LEU A 280 -13.88 -24.02 15.06
CA LEU A 280 -12.99 -22.90 15.38
C LEU A 280 -11.94 -23.24 16.43
N SER A 281 -12.36 -23.80 17.57
CA SER A 281 -11.43 -24.25 18.62
C SER A 281 -10.39 -25.27 18.12
N PHE A 282 -10.77 -26.13 17.16
CA PHE A 282 -9.83 -27.05 16.53
C PHE A 282 -8.81 -26.34 15.61
N ILE A 283 -9.26 -25.33 14.85
CA ILE A 283 -8.38 -24.51 14.00
C ILE A 283 -7.40 -23.70 14.85
N ASP A 284 -7.86 -23.11 15.97
CA ASP A 284 -7.03 -22.35 16.89
C ASP A 284 -5.98 -23.22 17.59
N ALA A 285 -6.37 -24.41 18.06
CA ALA A 285 -5.43 -25.39 18.60
C ALA A 285 -4.36 -25.77 17.58
N ARG A 286 -4.69 -25.77 16.29
CA ARG A 286 -3.76 -26.06 15.19
C ARG A 286 -2.89 -24.85 14.82
N ARG A 287 -3.42 -23.61 14.86
CA ARG A 287 -2.64 -22.37 14.66
C ARG A 287 -1.61 -22.18 15.79
N ALA A 288 -2.01 -22.38 17.04
CA ALA A 288 -1.10 -22.33 18.18
C ALA A 288 0.10 -23.29 18.03
N ARG A 289 -0.11 -24.47 17.44
CA ARG A 289 0.97 -25.43 17.14
C ARG A 289 1.85 -25.04 15.94
N ARG A 290 1.33 -24.32 14.94
CA ARG A 290 2.10 -23.86 13.76
C ARG A 290 2.96 -22.63 14.02
N ILE A 291 2.67 -21.86 15.08
CA ILE A 291 3.56 -20.82 15.60
C ILE A 291 4.83 -21.44 16.25
N GLY A 292 4.95 -22.76 16.25
CA GLY A 292 6.15 -23.53 16.63
C GLY A 292 7.27 -23.53 15.60
N ARG A 293 7.93 -22.38 15.43
CA ARG A 293 9.41 -22.23 15.48
C ARG A 293 9.69 -20.73 15.42
N ALA A 294 9.35 -20.05 16.52
CA ALA A 294 10.04 -18.83 16.90
C ALA A 294 11.54 -19.08 16.67
N ARG A 295 12.17 -18.22 15.87
CA ARG A 295 13.64 -18.20 15.83
C ARG A 295 14.07 -18.14 17.29
N LYS A 296 14.98 -19.02 17.72
CA LYS A 296 15.63 -18.93 19.04
C LYS A 296 16.30 -17.57 19.11
N GLY A 297 15.53 -16.56 19.53
CA GLY A 297 16.05 -15.34 20.06
C GLY A 297 16.77 -15.69 21.37
N PRO A 298 17.52 -14.72 21.92
CA PRO A 298 17.95 -14.81 23.31
C PRO A 298 16.77 -15.26 24.16
N PRO A 299 16.97 -16.19 25.12
CA PRO A 299 15.89 -16.70 25.96
C PRO A 299 15.06 -15.51 26.48
N GLU A 300 13.74 -15.64 26.38
CA GLU A 300 12.85 -14.63 26.94
C GLU A 300 13.23 -14.47 28.41
N LYS A 301 13.59 -13.24 28.78
CA LYS A 301 13.90 -12.90 30.16
C LYS A 301 12.71 -13.31 31.02
N THR A 302 12.96 -13.90 32.19
CA THR A 302 11.88 -14.16 33.14
C THR A 302 11.20 -12.84 33.51
N LEU A 303 9.97 -12.90 34.02
CA LEU A 303 9.26 -11.69 34.46
C LEU A 303 10.11 -10.86 35.44
N GLU A 304 10.81 -11.54 36.35
CA GLU A 304 11.72 -10.95 37.33
C GLU A 304 12.91 -10.26 36.63
N GLU A 305 13.55 -10.92 35.68
CA GLU A 305 14.65 -10.33 34.89
C GLU A 305 14.20 -9.16 34.00
N ALA A 306 12.94 -9.18 33.56
CA ALA A 306 12.33 -8.07 32.82
C ALA A 306 12.10 -6.87 33.74
N ILE A 307 11.56 -7.10 34.95
CA ILE A 307 11.39 -6.08 35.99
C ILE A 307 12.75 -5.48 36.36
N ASP A 308 13.76 -6.31 36.64
CA ASP A 308 15.13 -5.86 36.92
C ASP A 308 15.71 -5.04 35.76
N SER A 309 15.47 -5.48 34.52
CA SER A 309 15.93 -4.77 33.33
C SER A 309 15.24 -3.42 33.15
N ILE A 310 14.00 -3.25 33.63
CA ILE A 310 13.27 -1.98 33.62
C ILE A 310 13.81 -1.08 34.72
N MET A 311 13.97 -1.60 35.94
CA MET A 311 14.50 -0.84 37.08
C MET A 311 15.90 -0.28 36.78
N ARG A 312 16.81 -1.09 36.21
CA ARG A 312 18.15 -0.61 35.79
C ARG A 312 18.10 0.51 34.75
N LYS A 313 17.09 0.52 33.87
CA LYS A 313 16.92 1.58 32.86
C LYS A 313 16.40 2.86 33.50
N LEU A 314 15.48 2.76 34.46
CA LEU A 314 15.00 3.92 35.23
C LEU A 314 16.14 4.55 36.03
N ASP A 315 16.95 3.74 36.73
CA ASP A 315 18.13 4.23 37.46
C ASP A 315 19.18 4.88 36.54
N ALA A 316 19.29 4.41 35.30
CA ALA A 316 20.18 5.01 34.31
C ALA A 316 19.66 6.37 33.82
N ILE A 317 18.34 6.51 33.63
CA ILE A 317 17.70 7.77 33.28
C ILE A 317 17.86 8.77 34.42
N GLU A 318 17.59 8.38 35.66
CA GLU A 318 17.73 9.27 36.82
C GLU A 318 19.17 9.77 36.99
N ARG A 319 20.17 8.89 36.80
CA ARG A 319 21.59 9.29 36.81
C ARG A 319 21.92 10.26 35.68
N HIS A 320 21.37 10.05 34.50
CA HIS A 320 21.56 10.95 33.37
C HIS A 320 20.91 12.32 33.65
N GLU A 321 19.70 12.36 34.21
CA GLU A 321 19.02 13.61 34.58
C GLU A 321 19.78 14.39 35.67
N LYS A 322 20.33 13.71 36.69
CA LYS A 322 21.16 14.37 37.71
C LYS A 322 22.43 14.98 37.13
N ALA A 323 23.08 14.28 36.20
CA ALA A 323 24.29 14.80 35.53
C ALA A 323 23.97 16.03 34.68
N PHE A 324 22.91 15.99 33.87
CA PHE A 324 22.54 17.11 32.99
C PHE A 324 21.85 18.27 33.71
N GLY A 325 21.16 18.01 34.83
CA GLY A 325 20.49 19.04 35.62
C GLY A 325 21.43 19.93 36.43
N GLN A 326 22.65 19.47 36.72
CA GLN A 326 23.68 20.27 37.40
C GLN A 326 24.39 21.24 36.43
N ASP A 327 24.57 20.84 35.17
CA ASP A 327 25.21 21.69 34.15
C ASP A 327 24.33 22.86 33.69
N GLY A 328 23.01 22.76 33.86
CA GLY A 328 22.07 23.82 33.45
C GLY A 328 21.87 24.95 34.47
N ARG A 329 22.27 24.78 35.74
CA ARG A 329 22.05 25.78 36.80
C ARG A 329 23.27 26.67 37.08
N SER A 330 24.48 26.25 36.72
CA SER A 330 25.71 27.03 36.97
C SER A 330 25.96 28.15 35.93
N ALA A 331 25.20 28.21 34.84
CA ALA A 331 25.38 29.20 33.78
C ALA A 331 24.51 30.48 33.94
N GLY A 332 23.71 30.58 35.00
CA GLY A 332 22.70 31.66 35.15
C GLY A 332 22.90 32.64 36.31
N GLU A 333 23.94 32.50 37.14
CA GLU A 333 24.11 33.30 38.36
C GLU A 333 25.26 34.35 38.32
N GLU A 334 25.97 34.53 37.20
CA GLU A 334 27.05 35.55 37.08
C GLU A 334 26.64 36.86 36.36
N GLU A 335 25.35 37.14 36.18
CA GLU A 335 24.90 38.36 35.48
C GLU A 335 24.00 39.22 36.37
N GLY A 336 24.58 39.88 37.37
CA GLY A 336 23.82 40.87 38.16
C GLY A 336 24.44 41.34 39.46
N ASP A 337 25.64 41.93 39.41
CA ASP A 337 25.98 42.95 40.42
C ASP A 337 26.95 43.97 39.82
N GLY A 338 26.39 45.10 39.39
CA GLY A 338 27.11 46.13 38.68
C GLY A 338 26.25 47.36 38.44
N GLN A 339 25.74 47.96 39.53
CA GLN A 339 25.39 49.38 39.62
C GLN A 339 25.49 49.88 41.07
#